data_AF-A0A9E7AZ16-F1
#
_entry.id   AF-A0A9E7AZ16-F1
#
_cell.length_a   1.000
_cell.length_b   1.000
_cell.length_c   1.000
_cell.angle_alpha   90.00
_cell.angle_beta   90.00
_cell.angle_gamma   90.00
#
_symmetry.space_group_name_H-M   'P 1'
#
loop_
_entity.id
_entity.type
_entity.pdbx_description
1 polymer ?
#
loop_
_entity_poly.entity_id
_entity_poly.type
_entity_poly.pdbx_seq_one_letter_code
_entity_poly.pdbx_strand_id
1 'polypeptide(L)'
;MKTGSKPDTSKYKLSAFQQAVELCRPWFLLGVYIVLAYFEYWWLAIPMAVAVCFAGFIQTHDAIHSSLGLSKKANAVFLSLSSLLILKSGHGSKVTHLRHHGQCLGDHDPEGAPAKWTLKEVFLNGPYHVFTMRFAQLKMSPNTRGIQLFETAVTFLLLVGFVALYYFTGSLTGLVYWGAAFILSCLMPLWASYIPHKIAPRNPARLAGVKLSRFWTPVISSFAYHHFHHAYPKIPTALLPKAARELPEVEEHEHEHNH
;
A
#
# COMPACT_ATOMS: atom_id res chain seq x y z
N MET A 1 -7.39 -6.62 -34.76
CA MET A 1 -8.52 -5.68 -34.62
C MET A 1 -8.08 -4.59 -33.64
N LYS A 2 -7.97 -3.34 -34.12
CA LYS A 2 -7.55 -2.07 -33.47
C LYS A 2 -6.47 -2.11 -32.38
N THR A 3 -5.23 -1.85 -32.81
CA THR A 3 -4.20 -1.17 -32.01
C THR A 3 -4.66 0.26 -31.69
N GLY A 4 -5.54 0.41 -30.69
CA GLY A 4 -5.84 1.72 -30.13
C GLY A 4 -4.60 2.26 -29.43
N SER A 5 -4.15 3.46 -29.79
CA SER A 5 -3.13 4.17 -29.03
C SER A 5 -3.54 4.21 -27.55
N LYS A 6 -2.63 3.82 -26.64
CA LYS A 6 -2.90 3.95 -25.20
C LYS A 6 -3.37 5.39 -24.91
N PRO A 7 -4.48 5.57 -24.17
CA PRO A 7 -5.02 6.90 -23.94
C PRO A 7 -4.00 7.76 -23.20
N ASP A 8 -3.96 9.05 -23.52
CA ASP A 8 -3.05 9.98 -22.87
C ASP A 8 -3.45 10.18 -21.40
N THR A 9 -2.56 9.75 -20.51
CA THR A 9 -2.72 9.86 -19.05
C THR A 9 -1.93 11.03 -18.47
N SER A 10 -1.20 11.80 -19.29
CA SER A 10 -0.31 12.88 -18.84
C SER A 10 -1.03 13.99 -18.08
N LYS A 11 -2.33 14.17 -18.34
CA LYS A 11 -3.21 15.15 -17.68
C LYS A 11 -3.55 14.79 -16.23
N TYR A 12 -3.38 13.54 -15.80
CA TYR A 12 -3.70 13.10 -14.43
C TYR A 12 -2.49 13.27 -13.50
N LYS A 13 -2.17 14.52 -13.19
CA LYS A 13 -1.15 14.90 -12.21
C LYS A 13 -1.81 15.58 -11.03
N LEU A 14 -1.24 15.39 -9.84
CA LEU A 14 -1.67 16.11 -8.66
C LEU A 14 -1.42 17.61 -8.85
N SER A 15 -2.41 18.43 -8.52
CA SER A 15 -2.16 19.86 -8.30
C SER A 15 -1.19 20.05 -7.13
N ALA A 16 -0.55 21.22 -7.01
CA ALA A 16 0.36 21.51 -5.90
C ALA A 16 -0.30 21.29 -4.52
N PHE A 17 -1.57 21.68 -4.39
CA PHE A 17 -2.33 21.45 -3.17
C PHE A 17 -2.58 19.96 -2.90
N GLN A 18 -3.06 19.20 -3.90
CA GLN A 18 -3.26 17.76 -3.74
C GLN A 18 -1.95 17.04 -3.43
N GLN A 19 -0.86 17.41 -4.10
CA GLN A 19 0.47 16.88 -3.83
C GLN A 19 0.87 17.14 -2.38
N ALA A 20 0.74 18.38 -1.88
CA ALA A 20 1.03 18.70 -0.49
C ALA A 20 0.17 17.86 0.48
N VAL A 21 -1.13 17.71 0.21
CA VAL A 21 -2.04 16.88 1.02
C VAL A 21 -1.59 15.41 1.04
N GLU A 22 -1.30 14.81 -0.11
CA GLU A 22 -0.87 13.40 -0.19
C GLU A 22 0.51 13.19 0.45
N LEU A 23 1.41 14.17 0.36
CA LEU A 23 2.72 14.13 1.02
C LEU A 23 2.61 14.26 2.53
N CYS A 24 1.78 15.17 3.04
CA CYS A 24 1.67 15.46 4.47
C CYS A 24 0.74 14.50 5.22
N ARG A 25 -0.26 13.90 4.56
CA ARG A 25 -1.33 13.12 5.20
C ARG A 25 -0.83 12.08 6.21
N PRO A 26 0.04 11.10 5.86
CA PRO A 26 0.43 10.08 6.82
C PRO A 26 1.15 10.67 8.05
N TRP A 27 1.94 11.71 7.87
CA TRP A 27 2.68 12.39 8.94
C TRP A 27 1.77 13.22 9.85
N PHE A 28 0.80 13.92 9.26
CA PHE A 28 -0.22 14.63 10.02
C PHE A 28 -1.05 13.67 10.86
N LEU A 29 -1.53 12.56 10.28
CA LEU A 29 -2.27 11.53 11.00
C LEU A 29 -1.41 10.89 12.11
N LEU A 30 -0.11 10.72 11.89
CA LEU A 30 0.81 10.21 12.91
C LEU A 30 0.92 11.20 14.09
N GLY A 31 1.00 12.50 13.81
CA GLY A 31 0.96 13.53 14.85
C GLY A 31 -0.34 13.48 15.66
N VAL A 32 -1.49 13.35 14.98
CA VAL A 32 -2.79 13.20 15.64
C VAL A 32 -2.84 11.93 16.49
N TYR A 33 -2.33 10.80 15.99
CA TYR A 33 -2.21 9.56 16.75
C TYR A 33 -1.42 9.76 18.05
N ILE A 34 -0.24 10.38 17.97
CA ILE A 34 0.64 10.61 19.13
C ILE A 34 -0.06 11.50 20.15
N VAL A 35 -0.74 12.56 19.72
CA VAL A 35 -1.50 13.45 20.60
C VAL A 35 -2.64 12.69 21.31
N LEU A 36 -3.42 11.91 20.57
CA LEU A 36 -4.51 11.13 21.14
C LEU A 36 -4.02 10.07 22.13
N ALA A 37 -2.92 9.40 21.81
CA ALA A 37 -2.30 8.41 22.69
C ALA A 37 -1.72 9.06 23.96
N TYR A 38 -1.11 10.24 23.83
CA TYR A 38 -0.59 11.01 24.97
C TYR A 38 -1.68 11.40 25.97
N PHE A 39 -2.87 11.77 25.49
CA PHE A 39 -4.03 12.05 26.32
C PHE A 39 -4.88 10.80 26.64
N GLU A 40 -4.36 9.61 26.38
CA GLU A 40 -5.00 8.31 26.67
C GLU A 40 -6.38 8.09 26.02
N TYR A 41 -6.69 8.83 24.95
CA TYR A 41 -7.89 8.62 24.14
C TYR A 41 -7.74 7.39 23.22
N TRP A 42 -7.49 6.22 23.79
CA TRP A 42 -7.13 5.00 23.07
C TRP A 42 -8.19 4.54 22.06
N TRP A 43 -9.47 4.78 22.35
CA TRP A 43 -10.58 4.46 21.45
C TRP A 43 -10.53 5.28 20.14
N LEU A 44 -9.89 6.46 20.15
CA LEU A 44 -9.59 7.26 18.95
C LEU A 44 -8.19 7.00 18.41
N ALA A 45 -7.20 6.81 19.30
CA ALA A 45 -5.82 6.61 18.93
C ALA A 45 -5.63 5.31 18.11
N ILE A 46 -6.27 4.20 18.49
CA ILE A 46 -6.13 2.92 17.79
C ILE A 46 -6.66 3.02 16.34
N PRO A 47 -7.90 3.50 16.07
CA PRO A 47 -8.35 3.76 14.70
C PRO A 47 -7.44 4.74 13.94
N MET A 48 -6.86 5.73 14.63
CA MET A 48 -5.93 6.66 14.01
C MET A 48 -4.63 5.97 13.58
N ALA A 49 -4.06 5.07 14.38
CA ALA A 49 -2.89 4.28 13.98
C ALA A 49 -3.16 3.45 12.72
N VAL A 50 -4.35 2.87 12.62
CA VAL A 50 -4.81 2.17 11.40
C VAL A 50 -4.90 3.13 10.21
N ALA A 51 -5.44 4.34 10.40
CA ALA A 51 -5.50 5.36 9.37
C ALA A 51 -4.11 5.82 8.89
N VAL A 52 -3.14 5.96 9.81
CA VAL A 52 -1.73 6.25 9.47
C VAL A 52 -1.16 5.14 8.60
N CYS A 53 -1.36 3.87 8.96
CA CYS A 53 -0.85 2.74 8.20
C CYS A 53 -1.41 2.71 6.78
N PHE A 54 -2.71 2.94 6.61
CA PHE A 54 -3.31 3.01 5.28
C PHE A 54 -2.82 4.23 4.49
N ALA A 55 -2.66 5.40 5.11
CA ALA A 55 -2.07 6.56 4.46
C ALA A 55 -0.61 6.32 4.04
N GLY A 56 0.19 5.64 4.89
CA GLY A 56 1.55 5.22 4.58
C GLY A 56 1.60 4.20 3.44
N PHE A 57 0.65 3.26 3.39
CA PHE A 57 0.50 2.33 2.27
C PHE A 57 0.24 3.05 0.94
N ILE A 58 -0.73 3.97 0.88
CA ILE A 58 -1.00 4.75 -0.34
C ILE A 58 0.24 5.53 -0.77
N GLN A 59 0.87 6.26 0.16
CA GLN A 59 2.02 7.09 -0.18
C GLN A 59 3.19 6.24 -0.68
N THR A 60 3.38 5.06 -0.10
CA THR A 60 4.34 4.06 -0.58
C THR A 60 4.00 3.59 -1.99
N HIS A 61 2.75 3.22 -2.22
CA HIS A 61 2.25 2.74 -3.50
C HIS A 61 2.42 3.78 -4.63
N ASP A 62 2.00 5.02 -4.39
CA ASP A 62 2.18 6.12 -5.34
C ASP A 62 3.68 6.46 -5.55
N ALA A 63 4.51 6.34 -4.51
CA ALA A 63 5.96 6.51 -4.63
C ALA A 63 6.63 5.37 -5.44
N ILE A 64 6.14 4.13 -5.35
CA ILE A 64 6.63 3.01 -6.17
C ILE A 64 6.52 3.37 -7.66
N HIS A 65 5.36 3.90 -8.06
CA HIS A 65 5.04 4.31 -9.43
C HIS A 65 5.55 5.70 -9.82
N SER A 66 6.15 6.43 -8.87
CA SER A 66 6.61 7.82 -9.06
C SER A 66 5.47 8.76 -9.50
N SER A 67 4.26 8.51 -9.02
CA SER A 67 3.06 9.28 -9.36
C SER A 67 2.87 10.52 -8.47
N LEU A 68 3.61 10.62 -7.36
CA LEU A 68 3.55 11.75 -6.42
C LEU A 68 4.06 13.09 -7.01
N GLY A 69 4.63 13.11 -8.22
CA GLY A 69 5.14 14.35 -8.85
C GLY A 69 6.43 14.90 -8.23
N LEU A 70 7.20 14.05 -7.55
CA LEU A 70 8.46 14.39 -6.90
C LEU A 70 9.67 14.19 -7.83
N SER A 71 10.80 14.84 -7.49
CA SER A 71 12.09 14.50 -8.10
C SER A 71 12.50 13.06 -7.74
N LYS A 72 13.35 12.42 -8.54
CA LYS A 72 13.80 11.03 -8.29
C LYS A 72 14.38 10.84 -6.88
N LYS A 73 15.17 11.80 -6.40
CA LYS A 73 15.78 11.77 -5.06
C LYS A 73 14.71 11.89 -3.97
N ALA A 74 13.83 12.88 -4.08
CA ALA A 74 12.75 13.07 -3.12
C ALA A 74 11.80 11.87 -3.08
N ASN A 75 11.43 11.32 -4.25
CA ASN A 75 10.59 10.14 -4.33
C ASN A 75 11.22 8.91 -3.66
N ALA A 76 12.53 8.70 -3.81
CA ALA A 76 13.23 7.61 -3.13
C ALA A 76 13.19 7.76 -1.60
N VAL A 77 13.36 9.00 -1.09
CA VAL A 77 13.24 9.30 0.34
C VAL A 77 11.82 9.03 0.83
N PHE A 78 10.80 9.56 0.14
CA PHE A 78 9.41 9.34 0.52
C PHE A 78 9.03 7.87 0.45
N LEU A 79 9.50 7.12 -0.55
CA LEU A 79 9.30 5.67 -0.64
C LEU A 79 9.80 4.96 0.62
N SER A 80 11.02 5.27 1.08
CA SER A 80 11.57 4.68 2.30
C SER A 80 10.78 5.11 3.55
N LEU A 81 10.56 6.41 3.73
CA LEU A 81 9.90 6.97 4.91
C LEU A 81 8.45 6.47 5.06
N SER A 82 7.66 6.50 3.99
CA SER A 82 6.28 6.03 4.03
C SER A 82 6.18 4.52 4.28
N SER A 83 7.16 3.75 3.80
CA SER A 83 7.20 2.30 4.02
C SER A 83 7.55 1.94 5.46
N LEU A 84 8.39 2.75 6.12
CA LEU A 84 8.71 2.57 7.54
C LEU A 84 7.49 2.77 8.44
N LEU A 85 6.53 3.61 8.06
CA LEU A 85 5.26 3.75 8.79
C LEU A 85 4.46 2.44 8.85
N ILE A 86 4.63 1.57 7.85
CA ILE A 86 4.02 0.23 7.81
C ILE A 86 5.04 -0.89 8.05
N LEU A 87 6.22 -0.55 8.60
CA LEU A 87 7.29 -1.47 8.98
C LEU A 87 7.78 -2.35 7.83
N LYS A 88 7.86 -1.77 6.63
CA LYS A 88 8.32 -2.43 5.41
C LYS A 88 9.54 -1.75 4.81
N SER A 89 10.28 -2.52 4.01
CA SER A 89 11.26 -1.96 3.07
C SER A 89 10.53 -1.42 1.85
N GLY A 90 10.67 -0.12 1.58
CA GLY A 90 10.05 0.52 0.42
C GLY A 90 10.68 0.10 -0.90
N HIS A 91 12.01 0.03 -0.94
CA HIS A 91 12.71 -0.47 -2.13
C HIS A 91 12.47 -1.95 -2.36
N GLY A 92 12.27 -2.74 -1.30
CA GLY A 92 11.83 -4.14 -1.41
C GLY A 92 10.43 -4.23 -1.99
N SER A 93 9.46 -3.51 -1.39
CA SER A 93 8.08 -3.50 -1.84
C SER A 93 7.95 -3.04 -3.30
N LYS A 94 8.77 -2.07 -3.73
CA LYS A 94 8.86 -1.65 -5.14
C LYS A 94 9.20 -2.80 -6.09
N VAL A 95 10.12 -3.68 -5.69
CA VAL A 95 10.58 -4.80 -6.54
C VAL A 95 9.45 -5.81 -6.76
N THR A 96 8.76 -6.21 -5.69
CA THR A 96 7.66 -7.18 -5.81
C THR A 96 6.43 -6.57 -6.47
N HIS A 97 6.14 -5.30 -6.20
CA HIS A 97 4.97 -4.64 -6.78
C HIS A 97 5.13 -4.40 -8.29
N LEU A 98 6.32 -3.97 -8.74
CA LEU A 98 6.56 -3.86 -10.18
C LEU A 98 6.61 -5.23 -10.87
N ARG A 99 7.03 -6.29 -10.16
CA ARG A 99 6.89 -7.67 -10.65
C ARG A 99 5.41 -8.06 -10.78
N HIS A 100 4.58 -7.73 -9.80
CA HIS A 100 3.14 -7.95 -9.84
C HIS A 100 2.51 -7.29 -11.06
N HIS A 101 2.80 -6.02 -11.34
CA HIS A 101 2.32 -5.37 -12.57
C HIS A 101 2.82 -6.03 -13.86
N GLY A 102 4.06 -6.52 -13.88
CA GLY A 102 4.64 -7.13 -15.07
C GLY A 102 4.20 -8.57 -15.34
N GLN A 103 3.80 -9.31 -14.29
CA GLN A 103 3.45 -10.73 -14.35
C GLN A 103 2.23 -11.03 -13.45
N CYS A 104 1.22 -10.17 -13.50
CA CYS A 104 0.07 -10.20 -12.58
C CYS A 104 -0.57 -11.59 -12.54
N LEU A 105 -0.63 -12.16 -11.34
CA LEU A 105 -1.16 -13.52 -11.07
C LEU A 105 -0.40 -14.65 -11.79
N GLY A 106 0.78 -14.39 -12.32
CA GLY A 106 1.70 -15.42 -12.82
C GLY A 106 2.38 -16.20 -11.68
N ASP A 107 3.09 -17.27 -12.01
CA ASP A 107 3.74 -18.13 -11.00
C ASP A 107 4.92 -17.46 -10.28
N HIS A 108 5.45 -16.39 -10.87
CA HIS A 108 6.57 -15.60 -10.35
C HIS A 108 6.12 -14.27 -9.72
N ASP A 109 4.86 -14.20 -9.30
CA ASP A 109 4.23 -13.05 -8.66
C ASP A 109 3.92 -13.34 -7.19
N PRO A 110 4.90 -13.17 -6.28
CA PRO A 110 4.68 -13.46 -4.87
C PRO A 110 3.63 -12.52 -4.25
N GLU A 111 3.45 -11.31 -4.77
CA GLU A 111 2.49 -10.34 -4.25
C GLU A 111 1.05 -10.67 -4.65
N GLY A 112 0.84 -11.14 -5.88
CA GLY A 112 -0.45 -11.62 -6.38
C GLY A 112 -0.79 -13.05 -5.98
N ALA A 113 0.18 -13.85 -5.53
CA ALA A 113 -0.04 -15.25 -5.12
C ALA A 113 -1.22 -15.46 -4.14
N PRO A 114 -1.46 -14.59 -3.13
CA PRO A 114 -2.62 -14.71 -2.26
C PRO A 114 -3.98 -14.68 -2.96
N ALA A 115 -4.09 -14.07 -4.15
CA ALA A 115 -5.33 -14.10 -4.93
C ALA A 115 -5.73 -15.53 -5.36
N LYS A 116 -4.77 -16.47 -5.44
CA LYS A 116 -5.02 -17.88 -5.77
C LYS A 116 -5.40 -18.73 -4.55
N TRP A 117 -5.24 -18.20 -3.33
CA TRP A 117 -5.55 -18.93 -2.10
C TRP A 117 -7.06 -19.03 -1.86
N THR A 118 -7.43 -19.89 -0.92
CA THR A 118 -8.72 -19.88 -0.22
C THR A 118 -8.71 -18.82 0.89
N LEU A 119 -9.89 -18.40 1.36
CA LEU A 119 -9.97 -17.41 2.44
C LEU A 119 -9.30 -17.93 3.73
N LYS A 120 -9.42 -19.23 4.01
CA LYS A 120 -8.77 -19.88 5.16
C LYS A 120 -7.25 -19.77 5.07
N GLU A 121 -6.68 -20.06 3.90
CA GLU A 121 -5.24 -19.95 3.66
C GLU A 121 -4.73 -18.51 3.81
N VAL A 122 -5.52 -17.51 3.39
CA VAL A 122 -5.16 -16.10 3.59
C VAL A 122 -4.95 -15.76 5.07
N PHE A 123 -5.86 -16.20 5.94
CA PHE A 123 -5.72 -15.92 7.38
C PHE A 123 -4.61 -16.74 8.04
N LEU A 124 -4.43 -18.00 7.66
CA LEU A 124 -3.39 -18.86 8.22
C LEU A 124 -1.98 -18.46 7.75
N ASN A 125 -1.83 -18.16 6.46
CA ASN A 125 -0.53 -17.85 5.85
C ASN A 125 -0.18 -16.37 5.90
N GLY A 126 -1.14 -15.48 6.18
CA GLY A 126 -0.94 -14.03 6.22
C GLY A 126 0.27 -13.56 7.06
N PRO A 127 0.41 -14.01 8.32
CA PRO A 127 1.58 -13.69 9.13
C PRO A 127 2.92 -14.18 8.54
N TYR A 128 2.94 -15.38 7.95
CA TYR A 128 4.14 -15.94 7.33
C TYR A 128 4.50 -15.25 6.01
N HIS A 129 3.48 -14.77 5.29
CA HIS A 129 3.66 -14.10 4.01
C HIS A 129 4.51 -12.83 4.12
N VAL A 130 4.51 -12.15 5.28
CA VAL A 130 5.41 -11.02 5.55
C VAL A 130 6.87 -11.42 5.35
N PHE A 131 7.26 -12.60 5.83
CA PHE A 131 8.62 -13.14 5.67
C PHE A 131 8.86 -13.64 4.25
N THR A 132 7.89 -14.34 3.65
CA THR A 132 7.97 -14.79 2.26
C THR A 132 8.26 -13.63 1.31
N MET A 133 7.53 -12.52 1.47
CA MET A 133 7.75 -11.29 0.72
C MET A 133 9.14 -10.73 0.97
N ARG A 134 9.58 -10.66 2.23
CA ARG A 134 10.92 -10.13 2.54
C ARG A 134 12.03 -10.92 1.86
N PHE A 135 11.96 -12.25 1.86
CA PHE A 135 12.93 -13.10 1.18
C PHE A 135 12.87 -12.92 -0.35
N ALA A 136 11.66 -12.86 -0.92
CA ALA A 136 11.48 -12.62 -2.35
C ALA A 136 12.10 -11.28 -2.79
N GLN A 137 11.85 -10.20 -2.04
CA GLN A 137 12.38 -8.86 -2.31
C GLN A 137 13.91 -8.82 -2.36
N LEU A 138 14.56 -9.48 -1.40
CA LEU A 138 16.03 -9.56 -1.32
C LEU A 138 16.61 -10.42 -2.45
N LYS A 139 15.92 -11.49 -2.85
CA LYS A 139 16.35 -12.39 -3.94
C LYS A 139 16.19 -11.75 -5.32
N MET A 140 15.09 -11.02 -5.54
CA MET A 140 14.70 -10.52 -6.86
C MET A 140 15.48 -9.28 -7.32
N SER A 141 16.10 -8.52 -6.42
CA SER A 141 16.86 -7.32 -6.79
C SER A 141 18.14 -7.15 -5.98
N PRO A 142 19.23 -7.85 -6.35
CA PRO A 142 20.54 -7.69 -5.71
C PRO A 142 21.04 -6.24 -5.73
N ASN A 143 20.72 -5.49 -6.78
CA ASN A 143 21.15 -4.09 -6.95
C ASN A 143 20.54 -3.12 -5.91
N THR A 144 19.37 -3.46 -5.35
CA THR A 144 18.74 -2.66 -4.29
C THR A 144 18.95 -3.26 -2.90
N ARG A 145 19.71 -4.37 -2.79
CA ARG A 145 19.87 -5.11 -1.52
C ARG A 145 20.42 -4.25 -0.39
N GLY A 146 21.40 -3.39 -0.66
CA GLY A 146 21.99 -2.50 0.36
C GLY A 146 20.95 -1.58 1.01
N ILE A 147 20.17 -0.85 0.21
CA ILE A 147 19.12 0.05 0.72
C ILE A 147 17.99 -0.74 1.39
N GLN A 148 17.62 -1.91 0.87
CA GLN A 148 16.61 -2.76 1.49
C GLN A 148 17.05 -3.24 2.89
N LEU A 149 18.32 -3.65 3.04
CA LEU A 149 18.88 -4.05 4.33
C LEU A 149 18.96 -2.87 5.31
N PHE A 150 19.32 -1.68 4.83
CA PHE A 150 19.28 -0.45 5.63
C PHE A 150 17.86 -0.16 6.14
N GLU A 151 16.84 -0.16 5.28
CA GLU A 151 15.44 0.04 5.69
C GLU A 151 14.97 -1.04 6.69
N THR A 152 15.46 -2.27 6.53
CA THR A 152 15.18 -3.38 7.48
C THR A 152 15.83 -3.12 8.84
N ALA A 153 17.08 -2.66 8.86
CA ALA A 153 17.78 -2.29 10.08
C ALA A 153 17.08 -1.13 10.79
N VAL A 154 16.64 -0.10 10.06
CA VAL A 154 15.85 1.01 10.61
C VAL A 154 14.53 0.50 11.20
N THR A 155 13.83 -0.40 10.51
CA THR A 155 12.62 -1.04 11.05
C THR A 155 12.91 -1.75 12.37
N PHE A 156 13.98 -2.54 12.44
CA PHE A 156 14.39 -3.22 13.67
C PHE A 156 14.72 -2.24 14.79
N LEU A 157 15.45 -1.16 14.50
CA LEU A 157 15.76 -0.10 15.46
C LEU A 157 14.51 0.61 15.97
N LEU A 158 13.51 0.84 15.12
CA LEU A 158 12.21 1.39 15.54
C LEU A 158 11.50 0.46 16.52
N LEU A 159 11.49 -0.86 16.25
CA LEU A 159 10.89 -1.84 17.15
C LEU A 159 11.59 -1.89 18.51
N VAL A 160 12.93 -1.95 18.52
CA VAL A 160 13.72 -1.86 19.75
C VAL A 160 13.45 -0.54 20.47
N GLY A 161 13.36 0.56 19.73
CA GLY A 161 13.01 1.88 20.26
C GLY A 161 11.64 1.91 20.94
N PHE A 162 10.61 1.29 20.35
CA PHE A 162 9.29 1.19 20.97
C PHE A 162 9.30 0.37 22.27
N VAL A 163 10.03 -0.75 22.29
CA VAL A 163 10.19 -1.56 23.51
C VAL A 163 10.95 -0.79 24.58
N ALA A 164 12.03 -0.09 24.22
CA ALA A 164 12.79 0.73 25.14
C ALA A 164 11.94 1.88 25.71
N LEU A 165 11.17 2.57 24.87
CA LEU A 165 10.24 3.62 25.31
C LEU A 165 9.24 3.08 26.32
N TYR A 166 8.65 1.92 26.07
CA TYR A 166 7.77 1.27 27.04
C TYR A 166 8.50 0.94 28.35
N TYR A 167 9.67 0.33 28.27
CA TYR A 167 10.43 -0.06 29.46
C TYR A 167 10.82 1.13 30.35
N PHE A 168 11.27 2.23 29.75
CA PHE A 168 11.76 3.40 30.50
C PHE A 168 10.68 4.41 30.88
N THR A 169 9.56 4.46 30.16
CA THR A 169 8.52 5.49 30.39
C THR A 169 7.14 4.93 30.75
N GLY A 170 6.94 3.62 30.61
CA GLY A 170 5.62 2.99 30.69
C GLY A 170 4.69 3.28 29.50
N SER A 171 5.13 4.08 28.52
CA SER A 171 4.28 4.51 27.40
C SER A 171 4.00 3.36 26.43
N LEU A 172 2.72 3.05 26.24
CA LEU A 172 2.24 2.06 25.27
C LEU A 172 2.18 2.59 23.83
N THR A 173 2.42 3.89 23.61
CA THR A 173 2.22 4.56 22.31
C THR A 173 2.98 3.86 21.17
N GLY A 174 4.28 3.60 21.34
CA GLY A 174 5.06 2.91 20.31
C GLY A 174 4.58 1.48 20.05
N LEU A 175 4.24 0.74 21.12
CA LEU A 175 3.83 -0.66 21.03
C LEU A 175 2.45 -0.83 20.39
N VAL A 176 1.49 0.05 20.70
CA VAL A 176 0.16 0.04 20.08
C VAL A 176 0.24 0.35 18.60
N TYR A 177 1.04 1.36 18.22
CA TYR A 177 1.28 1.67 16.81
C TYR A 177 1.89 0.47 16.07
N TRP A 178 2.94 -0.12 16.65
CA TRP A 178 3.57 -1.31 16.11
C TRP A 178 2.58 -2.46 15.96
N GLY A 179 1.78 -2.75 16.98
CA GLY A 179 0.77 -3.80 16.94
C GLY A 179 -0.23 -3.61 15.80
N ALA A 180 -0.71 -2.39 15.59
CA ALA A 180 -1.59 -2.06 14.47
C ALA A 180 -0.90 -2.28 13.11
N ALA A 181 0.31 -1.76 12.93
CA ALA A 181 1.09 -1.91 11.69
C ALA A 181 1.43 -3.38 11.38
N PHE A 182 1.72 -4.17 12.41
CA PHE A 182 1.98 -5.61 12.30
C PHE A 182 0.72 -6.37 11.87
N ILE A 183 -0.41 -6.18 12.56
CA ILE A 183 -1.69 -6.83 12.22
C ILE A 183 -2.08 -6.49 10.78
N LEU A 184 -2.02 -5.21 10.39
CA LEU A 184 -2.31 -4.79 9.01
C LEU A 184 -1.38 -5.42 7.99
N SER A 185 -0.10 -5.62 8.34
CA SER A 185 0.87 -6.31 7.48
C SER A 185 0.56 -7.79 7.34
N CYS A 186 0.16 -8.49 8.41
CA CYS A 186 -0.28 -9.88 8.35
C CYS A 186 -1.56 -10.05 7.53
N LEU A 187 -2.44 -9.04 7.53
CA LEU A 187 -3.68 -9.04 6.76
C LEU A 187 -3.51 -8.50 5.33
N MET A 188 -2.33 -8.00 4.95
CA MET A 188 -2.09 -7.46 3.61
C MET A 188 -2.41 -8.45 2.48
N PRO A 189 -2.14 -9.76 2.59
CA PRO A 189 -2.60 -10.76 1.61
C PRO A 189 -4.11 -10.75 1.37
N LEU A 190 -4.90 -10.46 2.41
CA LEU A 190 -6.35 -10.34 2.31
C LEU A 190 -6.73 -9.08 1.53
N TRP A 191 -6.30 -7.92 1.99
CA TRP A 191 -6.84 -6.64 1.51
C TRP A 191 -6.11 -6.06 0.31
N ALA A 192 -4.83 -6.39 0.09
CA ALA A 192 -4.04 -5.87 -1.03
C ALA A 192 -3.96 -6.84 -2.23
N SER A 193 -4.35 -8.11 -2.06
CA SER A 193 -4.21 -9.14 -3.09
C SER A 193 -5.48 -9.96 -3.26
N TYR A 194 -5.91 -10.71 -2.25
CA TYR A 194 -7.08 -11.59 -2.35
C TYR A 194 -8.38 -10.85 -2.70
N ILE A 195 -8.73 -9.80 -1.94
CA ILE A 195 -9.97 -9.04 -2.13
C ILE A 195 -9.96 -8.31 -3.48
N PRO A 196 -8.95 -7.50 -3.84
CA PRO A 196 -8.98 -6.72 -5.07
C PRO A 196 -9.05 -7.57 -6.34
N HIS A 197 -8.46 -8.77 -6.34
CA HIS A 197 -8.43 -9.67 -7.49
C HIS A 197 -9.62 -10.65 -7.56
N LYS A 198 -10.38 -10.85 -6.47
CA LYS A 198 -11.57 -11.73 -6.47
C LYS A 198 -12.90 -10.99 -6.52
N ILE A 199 -12.95 -9.70 -6.19
CA ILE A 199 -14.19 -8.95 -6.21
C ILE A 199 -14.51 -8.48 -7.63
N ALA A 200 -15.55 -9.09 -8.21
CA ALA A 200 -16.05 -8.73 -9.54
C ALA A 200 -16.46 -7.24 -9.64
N PRO A 201 -16.38 -6.63 -10.84
CA PRO A 201 -16.66 -5.22 -11.05
C PRO A 201 -18.02 -4.73 -10.56
N ARG A 202 -19.04 -5.57 -10.69
CA ARG A 202 -20.44 -5.26 -10.33
C ARG A 202 -20.79 -5.67 -8.91
N ASN A 203 -19.84 -6.15 -8.12
CA ASN A 203 -20.09 -6.55 -6.75
C ASN A 203 -20.57 -5.34 -5.91
N PRO A 204 -21.68 -5.45 -5.17
CA PRO A 204 -22.19 -4.37 -4.33
C PRO A 204 -21.17 -3.79 -3.34
N ALA A 205 -20.26 -4.62 -2.81
CA ALA A 205 -19.19 -4.18 -1.91
C ALA A 205 -18.15 -3.29 -2.63
N ARG A 206 -17.77 -3.62 -3.87
CA ARG A 206 -16.92 -2.75 -4.69
C ARG A 206 -17.63 -1.45 -5.01
N LEU A 207 -18.91 -1.49 -5.38
CA LEU A 207 -19.69 -0.29 -5.71
C LEU A 207 -19.87 0.62 -4.48
N ALA A 208 -20.06 0.04 -3.31
CA ALA A 208 -20.06 0.77 -2.04
C ALA A 208 -18.69 1.39 -1.75
N GLY A 209 -17.59 0.66 -1.96
CA GLY A 209 -16.24 1.19 -1.89
C GLY A 209 -16.00 2.33 -2.89
N VAL A 210 -16.43 2.19 -4.15
CA VAL A 210 -16.37 3.26 -5.17
C VAL A 210 -17.12 4.50 -4.70
N LYS A 211 -18.31 4.37 -4.13
CA LYS A 211 -19.07 5.50 -3.58
C LYS A 211 -18.37 6.12 -2.37
N LEU A 212 -17.87 5.30 -1.45
CA LEU A 212 -17.18 5.75 -0.24
C LEU A 212 -15.84 6.40 -0.53
N SER A 213 -15.11 5.94 -1.55
CA SER A 213 -13.85 6.54 -2.02
C SER A 213 -14.00 8.00 -2.49
N ARG A 214 -15.23 8.44 -2.77
CA ARG A 214 -15.55 9.84 -3.11
C ARG A 214 -15.57 10.74 -1.87
N PHE A 215 -15.79 10.18 -0.69
CA PHE A 215 -15.93 10.89 0.59
C PHE A 215 -14.75 10.61 1.54
N TRP A 216 -14.12 9.44 1.43
CA TRP A 216 -12.99 9.04 2.25
C TRP A 216 -11.91 8.31 1.42
N THR A 217 -10.84 9.08 1.20
CA THR A 217 -9.42 8.72 0.96
C THR A 217 -9.00 7.80 -0.22
N PRO A 218 -7.74 7.93 -0.70
CA PRO A 218 -7.14 7.06 -1.69
C PRO A 218 -7.05 5.59 -1.26
N VAL A 219 -7.31 5.26 0.01
CA VAL A 219 -7.21 3.90 0.55
C VAL A 219 -8.22 3.01 -0.15
N ILE A 220 -9.47 3.47 -0.15
CA ILE A 220 -10.58 2.79 -0.81
C ILE A 220 -10.43 2.89 -2.32
N SER A 221 -9.84 3.99 -2.83
CA SER A 221 -9.56 4.13 -4.25
C SER A 221 -8.54 3.09 -4.74
N SER A 222 -7.50 2.80 -3.97
CA SER A 222 -6.49 1.78 -4.28
C SER A 222 -7.12 0.40 -4.44
N PHE A 223 -8.10 0.06 -3.59
CA PHE A 223 -8.81 -1.22 -3.65
C PHE A 223 -9.87 -1.26 -4.75
N ALA A 224 -10.73 -0.24 -4.80
CA ALA A 224 -11.88 -0.22 -5.68
C ALA A 224 -11.51 -0.09 -7.17
N TYR A 225 -10.37 0.55 -7.44
CA TYR A 225 -9.83 0.77 -8.78
C TYR A 225 -8.53 -0.02 -9.03
N HIS A 226 -8.31 -1.13 -8.33
CA HIS A 226 -7.09 -1.95 -8.48
C HIS A 226 -6.82 -2.39 -9.92
N HIS A 227 -7.80 -2.98 -10.62
CA HIS A 227 -7.65 -3.35 -12.04
C HIS A 227 -7.39 -2.13 -12.95
N PHE A 228 -8.04 -1.00 -12.65
CA PHE A 228 -7.81 0.24 -13.40
C PHE A 228 -6.39 0.78 -13.15
N HIS A 229 -5.90 0.65 -11.92
CA HIS A 229 -4.52 0.99 -11.57
C HIS A 229 -3.51 0.10 -12.31
N HIS A 230 -3.78 -1.20 -12.49
CA HIS A 230 -2.95 -2.08 -13.33
C HIS A 230 -2.81 -1.58 -14.77
N ALA A 231 -3.88 -1.07 -15.37
CA ALA A 231 -3.83 -0.47 -16.70
C ALA A 231 -3.13 0.88 -16.74
N TYR A 232 -3.29 1.69 -15.68
CA TYR A 232 -2.80 3.07 -15.60
C TYR A 232 -2.00 3.35 -14.32
N PRO A 233 -0.86 2.67 -14.09
CA PRO A 233 -0.19 2.67 -12.78
C PRO A 233 0.45 4.01 -12.41
N LYS A 234 0.69 4.87 -13.40
CA LYS A 234 1.24 6.22 -13.18
C LYS A 234 0.20 7.24 -12.72
N ILE A 235 -1.09 6.90 -12.75
CA ILE A 235 -2.13 7.79 -12.23
C ILE A 235 -2.10 7.70 -10.70
N PRO A 236 -1.92 8.83 -9.99
CA PRO A 236 -1.93 8.86 -8.53
C PRO A 236 -3.23 8.26 -7.99
N THR A 237 -3.15 7.56 -6.86
CA THR A 237 -4.31 6.86 -6.28
C THR A 237 -5.47 7.83 -6.01
N ALA A 238 -5.18 9.07 -5.60
CA ALA A 238 -6.15 10.14 -5.38
C ALA A 238 -6.94 10.57 -6.65
N LEU A 239 -6.41 10.27 -7.85
CA LEU A 239 -7.01 10.64 -9.13
C LEU A 239 -7.67 9.46 -9.85
N LEU A 240 -7.53 8.22 -9.35
CA LEU A 240 -8.16 7.04 -9.97
C LEU A 240 -9.68 7.18 -10.16
N PRO A 241 -10.46 7.68 -9.18
CA PRO A 241 -11.91 7.84 -9.38
C PRO A 241 -12.28 8.87 -10.45
N LYS A 242 -11.41 9.87 -10.69
CA LYS A 242 -11.60 10.84 -11.77
C LYS A 242 -11.23 10.19 -13.10
N ALA A 243 -10.04 9.60 -13.19
CA ALA A 243 -9.55 8.96 -14.40
C ALA A 243 -10.47 7.83 -14.89
N ALA A 244 -11.00 7.00 -13.98
CA ALA A 244 -11.90 5.91 -14.33
C ALA A 244 -13.24 6.36 -14.93
N ARG A 245 -13.64 7.64 -14.76
CA ARG A 245 -14.83 8.22 -15.42
C ARG A 245 -14.53 8.76 -16.81
N GLU A 246 -13.28 9.06 -17.09
CA GLU A 246 -12.84 9.78 -18.30
C GLU A 246 -12.07 8.88 -19.28
N LEU A 247 -11.52 7.77 -18.81
CA LEU A 247 -10.78 6.79 -19.60
C LEU A 247 -11.66 5.58 -19.93
N PRO A 248 -11.34 4.85 -21.01
CA PRO A 248 -12.03 3.62 -21.37
C PRO A 248 -12.03 2.63 -20.20
N GLU A 249 -13.13 1.89 -20.08
CA GLU A 249 -13.16 0.73 -19.19
C GLU A 249 -12.03 -0.23 -19.59
N VAL A 250 -11.33 -0.72 -18.56
CA VAL A 250 -10.28 -1.71 -18.74
C VAL A 250 -10.98 -3.05 -18.84
N GLU A 251 -10.84 -3.74 -19.98
CA GLU A 251 -11.23 -5.13 -20.09
C GLU A 251 -10.48 -5.90 -19.00
N GLU A 252 -11.23 -6.59 -18.13
CA GLU A 252 -10.62 -7.56 -17.25
C GLU A 252 -10.03 -8.61 -18.18
N HIS A 253 -8.71 -8.73 -18.23
CA HIS A 253 -8.14 -9.98 -18.70
C HIS A 253 -8.72 -11.03 -17.76
N GLU A 254 -9.67 -11.83 -18.26
CA GLU A 254 -10.01 -13.10 -17.63
C GLU A 254 -8.68 -13.82 -17.51
N HIS A 255 -8.09 -13.75 -16.32
CA HIS A 255 -6.93 -14.55 -15.98
C HIS A 255 -7.47 -15.97 -16.02
N GLU A 256 -7.34 -16.63 -17.17
CA GLU A 256 -7.88 -17.96 -17.45
C GLU A 256 -7.66 -18.85 -16.22
N HIS A 257 -8.74 -19.07 -15.49
CA HIS A 257 -8.79 -20.07 -14.45
C HIS A 257 -8.83 -21.42 -15.15
N ASN A 258 -7.69 -21.85 -15.69
CA ASN A 258 -7.52 -23.24 -16.08
C ASN A 258 -7.45 -24.06 -14.79
N HIS A 259 -8.55 -24.74 -14.55
CA HIS A 259 -8.84 -25.68 -13.47
C HIS A 259 -7.78 -26.77 -13.31
#